data_AF-A0A9D9Z3J2-F1
#
_entry.id   AF-A0A9D9Z3J2-F1
#
_cell.length_a   1.000
_cell.length_b   1.000
_cell.length_c   1.000
_cell.angle_alpha   90.00
_cell.angle_beta   90.00
_cell.angle_gamma   90.00
#
_symmetry.space_group_name_H-M   'P 1'
#
loop_
_entity.id
_entity.type
_entity.pdbx_description
1 polymer ?
#
loop_
_entity_poly.entity_id
_entity_poly.type
_entity_poly.pdbx_seq_one_letter_code
_entity_poly.pdbx_strand_id
1 'polypeptide(L)' 'MKIINTTNSNSQLVQNQLANTDAFLVETYSAGNTDVLFTQAPRHYELLIRNKYRAIQPAEVNKI' A
#
# COMPACT_ATOMS: atom_id res chain seq x y z
N MET A 1 -6.69 15.11 -3.87
CA MET A 1 -5.80 14.19 -3.14
C MET A 1 -4.63 13.81 -4.04
N LYS A 2 -3.41 13.89 -3.49
CA LYS A 2 -2.15 13.47 -4.11
C LYS A 2 -1.70 12.18 -3.41
N ILE A 3 -1.10 11.26 -4.16
CA ILE A 3 -0.51 10.04 -3.62
C ILE A 3 0.93 10.36 -3.21
N ILE A 4 1.30 10.02 -1.98
CA ILE A 4 2.63 10.29 -1.41
C ILE A 4 3.28 8.97 -1.05
N ASN A 5 4.50 8.72 -1.53
CA ASN A 5 5.26 7.54 -1.14
C ASN A 5 5.75 7.70 0.31
N THR A 6 5.37 6.74 1.15
CA THR A 6 5.71 6.69 2.58
C THR A 6 6.51 5.44 2.94
N THR A 7 7.10 4.75 1.96
CA THR A 7 7.84 3.48 2.14
C THR A 7 8.95 3.60 3.17
N ASN A 8 9.70 4.70 3.14
CA ASN A 8 10.79 4.94 4.08
C ASN A 8 10.31 5.06 5.54
N SER A 9 9.10 5.59 5.77
CA SER A 9 8.51 5.73 7.10
C SER A 9 7.89 4.43 7.63
N ASN A 10 7.68 3.43 6.77
CA ASN A 10 7.10 2.13 7.11
C ASN A 10 8.09 0.96 6.93
N SER A 11 9.39 1.22 7.17
CA SER A 11 10.47 0.26 6.92
C SER A 11 10.27 -1.11 7.58
N GLN A 12 9.75 -1.14 8.81
CA GLN A 12 9.47 -2.40 9.52
C GLN A 12 8.41 -3.24 8.80
N LEU A 13 7.33 -2.62 8.32
CA LEU A 13 6.29 -3.33 7.55
C LEU A 13 6.87 -3.87 6.24
N VAL A 14 7.62 -3.03 5.52
CA VAL A 14 8.26 -3.37 4.24
C VAL A 14 9.19 -4.58 4.41
N GLN A 15 10.08 -4.55 5.41
CA GLN A 15 10.99 -5.67 5.67
C GLN A 15 10.25 -6.93 6.07
N ASN A 16 9.21 -6.82 6.91
CA ASN A 16 8.43 -7.99 7.31
C ASN A 16 7.71 -8.63 6.13
N GLN A 17 7.19 -7.84 5.18
CA GLN A 17 6.56 -8.38 3.96
C GLN A 17 7.62 -9.07 3.08
N LEU A 18 8.71 -8.38 2.76
CA LEU A 18 9.79 -8.95 1.94
C LEU A 18 10.41 -10.23 2.54
N ALA A 19 10.43 -10.36 3.88
CA ALA A 19 11.01 -11.52 4.55
C ALA A 19 10.05 -12.72 4.68
N ASN A 20 8.74 -12.49 4.67
CA ASN A 20 7.75 -13.53 5.01
C ASN A 20 6.72 -13.81 3.90
N THR A 21 6.73 -13.04 2.80
CA THR A 21 5.88 -13.27 1.62
C THR A 21 6.75 -13.49 0.38
N ASP A 22 6.11 -13.83 -0.75
CA ASP A 22 6.79 -13.99 -2.05
C ASP A 22 7.00 -12.66 -2.79
N ALA A 23 6.68 -11.53 -2.15
CA ALA A 23 6.90 -10.21 -2.71
C ALA A 23 8.39 -9.85 -2.76
N PHE A 24 8.84 -9.32 -3.89
CA PHE A 24 10.20 -8.78 -4.05
C PHE A 24 10.24 -7.25 -4.06
N LEU A 25 9.09 -6.60 -4.23
CA LEU A 25 8.91 -5.16 -4.08
C LEU A 25 7.70 -4.90 -3.19
N VAL A 26 7.90 -4.03 -2.21
CA VAL A 26 6.85 -3.60 -1.27
C VAL A 26 6.97 -2.10 -1.09
N GLU A 27 5.90 -1.38 -1.41
CA GLU A 27 5.82 0.07 -1.30
C GLU A 27 4.57 0.48 -0.53
N THR A 28 4.68 1.54 0.26
CA THR A 28 3.54 2.12 0.97
C THR A 28 3.29 3.51 0.46
N TYR A 29 2.02 3.85 0.29
CA TYR A 29 1.57 5.16 -0.11
C TYR A 29 0.50 5.68 0.82
N SER A 30 0.49 6.99 1.00
CA SER A 30 -0.60 7.71 1.64
C SER A 30 -1.40 8.48 0.59
N ALA A 31 -2.69 8.20 0.56
CA ALA A 31 -3.71 8.88 -0.23
C ALA A 31 -4.60 9.66 0.77
N GLY A 32 -4.07 10.75 1.32
CA GLY A 32 -4.72 11.50 2.40
C GLY A 32 -4.79 10.68 3.70
N ASN A 33 -6.01 10.29 4.11
CA ASN A 33 -6.23 9.46 5.32
C ASN A 33 -6.36 7.95 4.99
N THR A 34 -6.19 7.60 3.71
CA THR A 34 -6.24 6.23 3.22
C THR A 34 -4.81 5.75 2.99
N ASP A 35 -4.46 4.63 3.61
CA ASP A 35 -3.18 3.96 3.46
C ASP A 35 -3.28 2.95 2.31
N VAL A 36 -2.26 2.89 1.47
CA VAL A 36 -2.16 1.95 0.35
C VAL A 36 -0.85 1.17 0.49
N LEU A 37 -0.94 -0.15 0.40
CA LEU A 37 0.22 -1.03 0.30
C LEU A 37 0.21 -1.67 -1.09
N PHE A 38 1.28 -1.44 -1.82
CA PHE A 38 1.52 -2.05 -3.12
C PHE A 38 2.59 -3.12 -2.98
N THR A 39 2.30 -4.32 -3.47
CA THR A 39 3.26 -5.42 -3.50
C THR A 39 3.35 -6.00 -4.90
N GLN A 40 4.55 -6.42 -5.26
CA GLN A 40 4.81 -7.15 -6.48
C GLN A 40 5.53 -8.45 -6.17
N ALA A 41 4.97 -9.53 -6.71
CA ALA A 41 5.49 -10.88 -6.64
C ALA A 41 5.68 -11.43 -8.07
N PRO A 42 6.33 -12.60 -8.26
CA PRO A 42 6.66 -13.11 -9.60
C PRO A 42 5.47 -13.35 -10.54
N ARG A 43 4.27 -13.57 -9.99
CA ARG A 43 3.07 -13.94 -10.76
C ARG A 43 1.92 -12.96 -10.61
N HIS A 44 1.99 -12.02 -9.68
CA HIS A 44 0.87 -11.18 -9.33
C HIS A 44 1.31 -9.85 -8.72
N TYR A 45 0.38 -8.91 -8.74
CA TYR A 45 0.47 -7.64 -8.07
C TYR A 45 -0.67 -7.56 -7.08
N GLU A 46 -0.41 -7.03 -5.90
CA GLU A 46 -1.47 -6.76 -4.94
C GLU A 46 -1.49 -5.29 -4.56
N LEU A 47 -2.70 -4.82 -4.28
CA LEU A 47 -2.95 -3.48 -3.83
C LEU A 47 -3.94 -3.55 -2.67
N LEU A 48 -3.44 -3.33 -1.47
CA LEU A 48 -4.27 -3.27 -0.27
C LEU A 48 -4.56 -1.81 0.05
N ILE A 49 -5.84 -1.45 0.03
CA ILE A 49 -6.32 -0.12 0.39
C ILE A 49 -7.02 -0.21 1.74
N ARG A 50 -6.60 0.62 2.69
CA ARG A 50 -7.19 0.68 4.02
C ARG A 50 -7.45 2.12 4.43
N ASN A 51 -8.59 2.37 5.05
CA ASN A 51 -8.82 3.60 5.79
C ASN A 51 -9.25 3.24 7.23
N LYS A 52 -8.62 3.87 8.23
CA LYS A 52 -8.86 3.55 9.66
C LYS A 52 -10.13 4.19 10.21
N TYR A 53 -10.64 5.25 9.58
CA TYR A 53 -11.70 6.09 10.13
C TYR A 53 -13.05 5.91 9.45
N ARG A 54 -13.05 5.48 8.18
CA ARG A 54 -14.27 5.35 7.38
C ARG A 54 -14.13 4.31 6.29
N ALA A 55 -15.26 3.97 5.66
CA ALA A 55 -15.26 3.23 4.41
C ALA A 55 -14.53 4.00 3.29
N ILE A 56 -13.82 3.26 2.45
CA ILE A 56 -13.15 3.80 1.26
C ILE A 56 -14.21 4.12 0.22
N GLN A 57 -14.17 5.32 -0.34
CA GLN A 57 -15.15 5.74 -1.34
C GLN A 57 -14.79 5.16 -2.71
N PRO A 58 -15.78 4.83 -3.57
CA PRO A 58 -15.51 4.32 -4.92
C PRO A 58 -14.63 5.27 -5.76
N ALA A 59 -14.77 6.58 -5.58
CA ALA A 59 -13.96 7.57 -6.26
C ALA A 59 -12.47 7.55 -5.83
N GLU A 60 -12.18 7.09 -4.61
CA GLU A 60 -10.80 6.89 -4.15
C GLU A 60 -10.20 5.63 -4.77
N VAL A 61 -10.97 4.54 -4.82
CA VAL A 61 -10.53 3.28 -5.44
C VAL A 61 -10.19 3.48 -6.91
N ASN A 62 -11.00 4.22 -7.66
CA ASN A 62 -10.75 4.48 -9.08
C ASN A 62 -9.52 5.39 -9.33
N LYS A 63 -9.07 6.10 -8.32
CA LYS A 63 -7.97 7.06 -8.44
C LYS A 63 -6.62 6.48 -8.02
N ILE A 64 -6.64 5.50 -7.11
CA ILE A 64 -5.49 4.74 -6.65
C ILE A 64 -5.18 3.67 -7.69
#